data_AF-A0A0V0XM65-F1
#
_entry.id   AF-A0A0V0XM65-F1
#
_cell.length_a   1.000
_cell.length_b   1.000
_cell.length_c   1.000
_cell.angle_alpha   90.00
_cell.angle_beta   90.00
_cell.angle_gamma   90.00
#
_symmetry.space_group_name_H-M   'P 1'
#
loop_
_entity.id
_entity.type
_entity.pdbx_description
1 polymer ?
#
loop_
_entity_poly.entity_id
_entity_poly.type
_entity_poly.pdbx_seq_one_letter_code
_entity_poly.pdbx_strand_id
1 'polypeptide(L)'
;LSALFLLLLLLLLLVSLLFTFDILQHKFFLYETMTEKGVPGSVVQHMAVDLKAFLILDGIRSTLLGLCLVLAPHLLLDVLLVHKSDGVHWHMARVLGGIFIAHAYLCYSWYHSTDGSTHSCILLDRLLTSALSYALCLHTQSTTNDISSTWNSESLRFLKLNYAVEMFLTSVLIVKRRFILCLFAKVCQDQLFNSLVQCDALAAVIIGSLWFALPDWLLKNQVRYSLTETHIFLSRLFGANLLSSKIYSNNVLNFAVKKDLIVWSFARSLMCLIILGGQIYSQYAYVAWWRSTHWIGIGLFSIWTVLSTWTYIRESNSVHFQNENQIELDN
;
A
#
# COMPACT_ATOMS: atom_id res chain seq x y z
N LEU A 1 24.20 11.65 -8.25
CA LEU A 1 23.28 10.74 -7.53
C LEU A 1 23.73 10.65 -6.08
N SER A 2 22.89 10.97 -5.09
CA SER A 2 23.29 10.82 -3.68
C SER A 2 23.46 9.35 -3.32
N ALA A 3 24.49 9.02 -2.54
CA ALA A 3 24.79 7.64 -2.12
C ALA A 3 23.59 6.96 -1.41
N LEU A 4 22.75 7.74 -0.73
CA LEU A 4 21.52 7.27 -0.10
C LEU A 4 20.46 6.81 -1.10
N PHE A 5 20.30 7.51 -2.23
CA PHE A 5 19.38 7.12 -3.31
C PHE A 5 19.86 5.85 -3.99
N LEU A 6 21.16 5.73 -4.26
CA LEU A 6 21.78 4.52 -4.80
C LEU A 6 21.63 3.33 -3.84
N LEU A 7 21.74 3.55 -2.52
CA LEU A 7 21.54 2.52 -1.50
C LEU A 7 20.08 2.07 -1.41
N LEU A 8 19.12 3.00 -1.44
CA LEU A 8 17.68 2.67 -1.48
C LEU A 8 17.32 1.94 -2.78
N LEU A 9 17.90 2.37 -3.91
CA LEU A 9 17.76 1.71 -5.21
C LEU A 9 18.36 0.31 -5.22
N LEU A 10 19.55 0.14 -4.67
CA LEU A 10 20.23 -1.15 -4.55
C LEU A 10 19.41 -2.07 -3.66
N LEU A 11 18.88 -1.60 -2.53
CA LEU A 11 17.96 -2.38 -1.71
C LEU A 11 16.69 -2.80 -2.48
N LEU A 12 16.07 -1.88 -3.23
CA LEU A 12 14.86 -2.15 -4.05
C LEU A 12 15.12 -3.19 -5.16
N LEU A 13 16.23 -3.05 -5.89
CA LEU A 13 16.63 -3.97 -6.97
C LEU A 13 17.16 -5.30 -6.43
N LEU A 14 17.95 -5.29 -5.36
CA LEU A 14 18.55 -6.49 -4.75
C LEU A 14 17.48 -7.38 -4.13
N VAL A 15 16.48 -6.81 -3.44
CA VAL A 15 15.31 -7.56 -2.94
C VAL A 15 14.57 -8.24 -4.10
N SER A 16 14.36 -7.50 -5.19
CA SER A 16 13.64 -8.00 -6.35
C SER A 16 14.44 -9.05 -7.15
N LEU A 17 15.76 -8.87 -7.27
CA LEU A 17 16.68 -9.77 -7.97
C LEU A 17 16.98 -11.04 -7.18
N LEU A 18 17.21 -10.95 -5.87
CA LEU A 18 17.42 -12.12 -5.00
C LEU A 18 16.22 -13.07 -5.06
N PHE A 19 15.00 -12.52 -5.00
CA PHE A 19 13.78 -13.32 -5.15
C PHE A 19 13.65 -13.92 -6.54
N THR A 20 13.95 -13.17 -7.60
CA THR A 20 13.83 -13.68 -8.97
C THR A 20 14.83 -14.82 -9.24
N PHE A 21 16.04 -14.74 -8.67
CA PHE A 21 17.10 -15.74 -8.82
C PHE A 21 16.80 -17.04 -8.05
N ASP A 22 16.38 -16.96 -6.78
CA ASP A 22 15.95 -18.12 -6.00
C ASP A 22 14.74 -18.83 -6.62
N ILE A 23 13.78 -18.04 -7.14
CA ILE A 23 12.60 -18.56 -7.83
C ILE A 23 12.97 -19.27 -9.14
N LEU A 24 13.91 -18.73 -9.92
CA LEU A 24 14.36 -19.34 -11.18
C LEU A 24 15.14 -20.63 -10.94
N GLN A 25 15.99 -20.68 -9.92
CA GLN A 25 16.70 -21.91 -9.55
C GLN A 25 15.74 -23.00 -9.05
N HIS A 26 14.73 -22.64 -8.24
CA HIS A 26 13.73 -23.59 -7.76
C HIS A 26 12.73 -24.06 -8.85
N LYS A 27 12.47 -23.26 -9.90
CA LYS A 27 11.60 -23.67 -11.02
C LYS A 27 12.20 -24.77 -11.88
N PHE A 28 13.53 -24.80 -12.06
CA PHE A 28 14.19 -25.90 -12.77
C PHE A 28 13.96 -27.24 -12.04
N PHE A 29 13.93 -27.20 -10.70
CA PHE A 29 13.71 -28.38 -9.85
C PHE A 29 12.23 -28.81 -9.75
N LEU A 30 11.29 -27.85 -9.82
CA LEU A 30 9.84 -28.10 -9.70
C LEU A 30 9.18 -28.64 -10.98
N TYR A 31 9.74 -28.33 -12.16
CA TYR A 31 9.23 -28.89 -13.42
C TYR A 31 9.55 -30.39 -13.55
N GLU A 32 10.67 -30.85 -13.00
CA GLU A 32 11.01 -32.28 -12.93
C GLU A 32 10.18 -33.07 -11.90
N THR A 33 9.67 -32.43 -10.86
CA THR A 33 9.00 -33.13 -9.75
C THR A 33 7.47 -33.13 -9.82
N MET A 34 6.85 -32.23 -10.57
CA MET A 34 5.38 -32.17 -10.73
C MET A 34 4.81 -33.24 -11.68
N THR A 35 5.64 -34.02 -12.37
CA THR A 35 5.19 -35.07 -13.29
C THR A 35 4.86 -36.41 -12.62
N GLU A 36 5.22 -36.67 -11.35
CA GLU A 36 5.08 -38.04 -10.82
C GLU A 36 4.45 -38.28 -9.44
N LYS A 37 4.22 -37.31 -8.56
CA LYS A 37 3.44 -37.53 -7.31
C LYS A 37 3.08 -36.20 -6.66
N GLY A 38 2.03 -36.20 -5.82
CA GLY A 38 1.55 -35.01 -5.10
C GLY A 38 2.67 -34.20 -4.43
N VAL A 39 2.44 -32.89 -4.30
CA VAL A 39 3.43 -31.90 -3.85
C VAL A 39 4.12 -32.36 -2.55
N PRO A 40 5.44 -32.62 -2.55
CA PRO A 40 6.17 -33.04 -1.37
C PRO A 40 6.07 -32.01 -0.24
N GLY A 41 6.03 -32.46 1.01
CA GLY A 41 5.98 -31.57 2.19
C GLY A 41 7.13 -30.55 2.26
N SER A 42 8.29 -30.89 1.70
CA SER A 42 9.44 -29.97 1.55
C SER A 42 9.11 -28.77 0.66
N VAL A 43 8.34 -28.94 -0.41
CA VAL A 43 7.94 -27.86 -1.33
C VAL A 43 7.01 -26.88 -0.63
N VAL A 44 6.07 -27.38 0.18
CA VAL A 44 5.17 -26.53 1.00
C VAL A 44 5.97 -25.69 2.00
N GLN A 45 7.02 -26.28 2.60
CA GLN A 45 7.89 -25.61 3.55
C GLN A 45 8.73 -24.51 2.88
N HIS A 46 9.31 -24.76 1.70
CA HIS A 46 10.04 -23.74 0.92
C HIS A 46 9.14 -22.58 0.49
N MET A 47 7.92 -22.86 0.04
CA MET A 47 6.96 -21.82 -0.35
C MET A 47 6.57 -20.90 0.83
N ALA A 48 6.50 -21.44 2.05
CA ALA A 48 6.23 -20.64 3.24
C ALA A 48 7.41 -19.72 3.62
N VAL A 49 8.65 -20.15 3.35
CA VAL A 49 9.87 -19.36 3.56
C VAL A 49 9.96 -18.20 2.56
N ASP A 50 9.71 -18.47 1.27
CA ASP A 50 9.69 -17.44 0.21
C ASP A 50 8.73 -16.28 0.56
N LEU A 51 7.52 -16.59 1.01
CA LEU A 51 6.52 -15.56 1.30
C LEU A 51 6.87 -14.72 2.54
N LYS A 52 7.35 -15.38 3.59
CA LYS A 52 7.76 -14.71 4.83
C LYS A 52 8.92 -13.75 4.58
N ALA A 53 9.90 -14.17 3.78
CA ALA A 53 10.97 -13.30 3.32
C ALA A 53 10.43 -12.14 2.48
N PHE A 54 9.46 -12.38 1.57
CA PHE A 54 8.82 -11.31 0.81
C PHE A 54 8.16 -10.26 1.71
N LEU A 55 7.39 -10.69 2.72
CA LEU A 55 6.71 -9.79 3.65
C LEU A 55 7.70 -8.93 4.46
N ILE A 56 8.80 -9.52 4.94
CA ILE A 56 9.83 -8.75 5.65
C ILE A 56 10.44 -7.70 4.73
N LEU A 57 10.86 -8.10 3.52
CA LEU A 57 11.53 -7.18 2.59
C LEU A 57 10.58 -6.08 2.09
N ASP A 58 9.34 -6.43 1.78
CA ASP A 58 8.31 -5.47 1.38
C ASP A 58 7.92 -4.54 2.54
N GLY A 59 7.90 -5.06 3.77
CA GLY A 59 7.74 -4.27 4.99
C GLY A 59 8.88 -3.26 5.20
N ILE A 60 10.14 -3.69 5.08
CA ILE A 60 11.33 -2.83 5.23
C ILE A 60 11.30 -1.74 4.16
N ARG A 61 11.08 -2.14 2.91
CA ARG A 61 10.94 -1.21 1.78
C ARG A 61 9.88 -0.14 2.07
N SER A 62 8.69 -0.57 2.49
CA SER A 62 7.57 0.34 2.74
C SER A 62 7.82 1.25 3.93
N THR A 63 8.51 0.76 4.96
CA THR A 63 8.92 1.56 6.12
C THR A 63 9.87 2.67 5.68
N LEU A 64 10.94 2.33 4.96
CA LEU A 64 11.95 3.29 4.52
C LEU A 64 11.36 4.33 3.57
N LEU A 65 10.60 3.87 2.57
CA LEU A 65 9.95 4.76 1.60
C LEU A 65 8.90 5.65 2.28
N GLY A 66 8.05 5.06 3.13
CA GLY A 66 7.00 5.77 3.85
C GLY A 66 7.55 6.86 4.78
N LEU A 67 8.57 6.53 5.59
CA LEU A 67 9.23 7.51 6.46
C LEU A 67 9.90 8.62 5.67
N CYS A 68 10.59 8.29 4.57
CA CYS A 68 11.22 9.28 3.70
C CYS A 68 10.19 10.25 3.10
N LEU A 69 9.08 9.71 2.57
CA LEU A 69 8.00 10.51 1.98
C LEU A 69 7.25 11.37 3.00
N VAL A 70 7.09 10.90 4.25
CA VAL A 70 6.42 11.66 5.31
C VAL A 70 7.31 12.79 5.86
N LEU A 71 8.57 12.46 6.19
CA LEU A 71 9.46 13.35 6.93
C LEU A 71 10.26 14.28 6.01
N ALA A 72 10.74 13.78 4.87
CA ALA A 72 11.65 14.50 3.99
C ALA A 72 11.37 14.25 2.50
N PRO A 73 10.15 14.55 2.00
CA PRO A 73 9.74 14.22 0.63
C PRO A 73 10.61 14.87 -0.44
N HIS A 74 11.15 16.07 -0.16
CA HIS A 74 12.05 16.79 -1.06
C HIS A 74 13.31 16.00 -1.42
N LEU A 75 13.86 15.20 -0.49
CA LEU A 75 15.08 14.42 -0.73
C LEU A 75 14.90 13.38 -1.84
N LEU A 76 13.70 12.81 -1.96
CA LEU A 76 13.38 11.85 -3.01
C LEU A 76 12.93 12.56 -4.29
N LEU A 77 12.03 13.53 -4.16
CA LEU A 77 11.41 14.19 -5.30
C LEU A 77 12.41 15.02 -6.10
N ASP A 78 13.33 15.74 -5.44
CA ASP A 78 14.35 16.53 -6.15
C ASP A 78 15.38 15.66 -6.89
N VAL A 79 15.40 14.34 -6.64
CA VAL A 79 16.20 13.38 -7.42
C VAL A 79 15.42 12.85 -8.63
N LEU A 80 14.11 12.65 -8.47
CA LEU A 80 13.22 12.12 -9.51
C LEU A 80 12.87 13.15 -10.58
N LEU A 81 12.74 14.42 -10.17
CA LEU A 81 12.28 15.52 -11.00
C LEU A 81 13.45 16.35 -11.53
N VAL A 82 13.27 16.95 -12.71
CA VAL A 82 14.24 17.91 -13.27
C VAL A 82 14.14 19.26 -12.56
N HIS A 83 12.92 19.65 -12.21
CA HIS A 83 12.64 20.86 -11.46
C HIS A 83 12.58 20.57 -9.96
N LYS A 84 12.90 21.61 -9.16
CA LYS A 84 12.77 21.54 -7.71
C LYS A 84 11.32 21.28 -7.33
N SER A 85 11.10 20.30 -6.45
CA SER A 85 9.79 19.98 -5.92
C SER A 85 9.26 21.09 -5.01
N ASP A 86 7.93 21.19 -4.90
CA ASP A 86 7.24 22.26 -4.17
C ASP A 86 6.27 21.72 -3.10
N GLY A 87 5.54 22.63 -2.45
CA GLY A 87 4.59 22.30 -1.38
C GLY A 87 3.48 21.35 -1.79
N VAL A 88 3.04 21.34 -3.05
CA VAL A 88 2.01 20.42 -3.54
C VAL A 88 2.62 19.04 -3.75
N HIS A 89 3.81 18.94 -4.35
CA HIS A 89 4.53 17.67 -4.45
C HIS A 89 4.79 17.06 -3.07
N TRP A 90 5.28 17.86 -2.13
CA TRP A 90 5.60 17.39 -0.78
C TRP A 90 4.36 16.94 -0.02
N HIS A 91 3.23 17.62 -0.19
CA HIS A 91 1.96 17.16 0.38
C HIS A 91 1.54 15.80 -0.18
N MET A 92 1.51 15.66 -1.51
CA MET A 92 1.10 14.41 -2.16
C MET A 92 2.01 13.24 -1.78
N ALA A 93 3.32 13.50 -1.67
CA ALA A 93 4.29 12.53 -1.18
C ALA A 93 3.99 12.09 0.27
N ARG A 94 3.68 13.02 1.18
CA ARG A 94 3.37 12.66 2.58
C ARG A 94 2.15 11.77 2.72
N VAL A 95 1.06 12.11 2.03
CA VAL A 95 -0.16 11.30 2.10
C VAL A 95 0.03 9.92 1.48
N LEU A 96 0.84 9.81 0.42
CA LEU A 96 1.28 8.52 -0.13
C LEU A 96 2.17 7.74 0.87
N GLY A 97 3.07 8.43 1.57
CA GLY A 97 3.92 7.83 2.60
C GLY A 97 3.14 7.21 3.75
N GLY A 98 2.00 7.81 4.13
CA GLY A 98 1.07 7.24 5.11
C GLY A 98 0.51 5.87 4.70
N ILE A 99 0.23 5.67 3.40
CA ILE A 99 -0.20 4.37 2.87
C ILE A 99 0.92 3.34 2.99
N PHE A 100 2.15 3.70 2.65
CA PHE A 100 3.30 2.80 2.79
C PHE A 100 3.60 2.43 4.25
N ILE A 101 3.47 3.36 5.20
CA ILE A 101 3.66 3.05 6.62
C ILE A 101 2.61 2.06 7.11
N ALA A 102 1.33 2.25 6.75
CA ALA A 102 0.26 1.32 7.09
C ALA A 102 0.46 -0.06 6.45
N HIS A 103 0.91 -0.09 5.19
CA HIS A 103 1.26 -1.34 4.50
C HIS A 103 2.41 -2.08 5.17
N ALA A 104 3.45 -1.35 5.59
CA ALA A 104 4.57 -1.94 6.33
C ALA A 104 4.09 -2.60 7.62
N TYR A 105 3.20 -1.92 8.36
CA TYR A 105 2.59 -2.48 9.57
C TYR A 105 1.83 -3.78 9.27
N LEU A 106 1.04 -3.84 8.19
CA LEU A 106 0.35 -5.07 7.78
C LEU A 106 1.34 -6.20 7.48
N CYS A 107 2.42 -5.92 6.73
CA CYS A 107 3.44 -6.91 6.42
C CYS A 107 4.06 -7.53 7.68
N TYR A 108 4.46 -6.69 8.64
CA TYR A 108 5.06 -7.18 9.88
C TYR A 108 4.07 -7.88 10.79
N SER A 109 2.84 -7.37 10.89
CA SER A 109 1.82 -7.92 11.78
C SER A 109 1.28 -9.25 11.28
N TRP A 110 1.05 -9.36 9.96
CA TRP A 110 0.58 -10.60 9.34
C TRP A 110 1.69 -11.59 9.03
N TYR A 111 2.98 -11.24 9.17
CA TYR A 111 4.09 -12.21 9.03
C TYR A 111 3.89 -13.49 9.88
N HIS A 112 3.27 -13.35 11.05
CA HIS A 112 2.95 -14.45 11.98
C HIS A 112 1.51 -14.97 11.87
N SER A 113 0.70 -14.45 10.93
CA SER A 113 -0.68 -14.90 10.74
C SER A 113 -0.70 -16.34 10.23
N THR A 114 -1.61 -17.13 10.80
CA THR A 114 -1.92 -18.49 10.33
C THR A 114 -3.01 -18.49 9.26
N ASP A 115 -3.71 -17.37 9.05
CA ASP A 115 -4.73 -17.23 8.02
C ASP A 115 -4.08 -17.03 6.65
N GLY A 116 -4.33 -17.97 5.73
CA GLY A 116 -3.85 -17.88 4.36
C GLY A 116 -4.27 -16.59 3.66
N SER A 117 -5.45 -16.05 3.97
CA SER A 117 -6.07 -14.93 3.29
C SER A 117 -5.31 -13.62 3.50
N THR A 118 -4.67 -13.42 4.66
CA THR A 118 -3.96 -12.17 4.99
C THR A 118 -2.82 -11.91 4.01
N HIS A 119 -1.94 -12.90 3.80
CA HIS A 119 -0.85 -12.73 2.83
C HIS A 119 -1.36 -12.70 1.39
N SER A 120 -2.46 -13.40 1.06
CA SER A 120 -3.07 -13.30 -0.28
C SER A 120 -3.54 -11.87 -0.55
N CYS A 121 -4.11 -11.20 0.47
CA CYS A 121 -4.50 -9.79 0.37
C CYS A 121 -3.30 -8.88 0.13
N ILE A 122 -2.17 -9.08 0.84
CA ILE A 122 -0.95 -8.30 0.59
C ILE A 122 -0.46 -8.48 -0.85
N LEU A 123 -0.40 -9.72 -1.34
CA LEU A 123 0.07 -9.98 -2.71
C LEU A 123 -0.85 -9.36 -3.78
N LEU A 124 -2.16 -9.41 -3.57
CA LEU A 124 -3.14 -8.79 -4.47
C LEU A 124 -3.07 -7.27 -4.44
N ASP A 125 -2.96 -6.69 -3.26
CA ASP A 125 -2.80 -5.24 -3.09
C ASP A 125 -1.54 -4.76 -3.81
N ARG A 126 -0.43 -5.50 -3.67
CA ARG A 126 0.79 -5.21 -4.42
C ARG A 126 0.62 -5.38 -5.91
N LEU A 127 0.03 -6.48 -6.38
CA LEU A 127 -0.19 -6.69 -7.80
C LEU A 127 -1.03 -5.57 -8.41
N LEU A 128 -2.14 -5.18 -7.78
CA LEU A 128 -3.02 -4.12 -8.26
C LEU A 128 -2.32 -2.75 -8.21
N THR A 129 -1.67 -2.42 -7.11
CA THR A 129 -0.91 -1.17 -6.97
C THR A 129 0.19 -1.06 -8.03
N SER A 130 1.01 -2.09 -8.21
CA SER A 130 2.11 -2.08 -9.18
C SER A 130 1.58 -2.05 -10.62
N ALA A 131 0.47 -2.74 -10.93
CA ALA A 131 -0.16 -2.68 -12.24
C ALA A 131 -0.68 -1.28 -12.60
N LEU A 132 -1.42 -0.64 -11.69
CA LEU A 132 -1.92 0.72 -11.89
C LEU A 132 -0.77 1.74 -11.98
N SER A 133 0.26 1.58 -11.16
CA SER A 133 1.43 2.48 -11.14
C SER A 133 2.29 2.31 -12.39
N TYR A 134 2.44 1.08 -12.90
CA TYR A 134 3.11 0.82 -14.17
C TYR A 134 2.36 1.45 -15.35
N ALA A 135 1.04 1.25 -15.41
CA ALA A 135 0.19 1.86 -16.43
C ALA A 135 0.27 3.39 -16.38
N LEU A 136 0.34 3.98 -15.18
CA LEU A 136 0.53 5.40 -14.99
C LEU A 136 1.88 5.88 -15.55
N CYS A 137 2.97 5.16 -15.31
CA CYS A 137 4.26 5.50 -15.90
C CYS A 137 4.24 5.47 -17.43
N LEU A 138 3.54 4.49 -18.04
CA LEU A 138 3.35 4.44 -19.49
C LEU A 138 2.51 5.60 -20.00
N HIS A 139 1.42 5.93 -19.30
CA HIS A 139 0.58 7.09 -19.63
C HIS A 139 1.43 8.36 -19.62
N THR A 140 2.17 8.65 -18.55
CA THR A 140 3.02 9.85 -18.45
C THR A 140 4.04 9.90 -19.56
N GLN A 141 4.64 8.77 -19.94
CA GLN A 141 5.54 8.72 -21.09
C GLN A 141 4.84 9.09 -22.42
N SER A 142 3.59 8.68 -22.59
CA SER A 142 2.83 8.92 -23.82
C SER A 142 2.25 10.33 -23.94
N THR A 143 1.95 10.99 -22.82
CA THR A 143 1.22 12.27 -22.81
C THR A 143 2.09 13.49 -22.57
N THR A 144 3.31 13.33 -22.06
CA THR A 144 4.21 14.45 -21.81
C THR A 144 5.04 14.76 -23.07
N ASN A 145 4.73 15.88 -23.73
CA ASN A 145 5.37 16.33 -24.98
C ASN A 145 6.91 16.41 -24.91
N ASP A 146 7.45 16.87 -23.78
CA ASP A 146 8.90 16.85 -23.51
C ASP A 146 9.15 16.26 -22.13
N ILE A 147 9.19 14.93 -22.05
CA ILE A 147 9.41 14.25 -20.78
C ILE A 147 10.75 14.56 -20.15
N SER A 148 11.76 14.91 -20.97
CA SER A 148 13.11 15.23 -20.51
C SER A 148 13.19 16.57 -19.79
N SER A 149 12.22 17.47 -20.03
CA SER A 149 12.08 18.71 -19.27
C SER A 149 11.50 18.51 -17.87
N THR A 150 10.75 17.43 -17.65
CA THR A 150 9.93 17.25 -16.45
C THR A 150 10.51 16.17 -15.52
N TRP A 151 10.89 15.03 -16.11
CA TRP A 151 11.39 13.86 -15.40
C TRP A 151 12.86 13.65 -15.71
N ASN A 152 13.62 13.24 -14.69
CA ASN A 152 14.91 12.66 -14.93
C ASN A 152 14.69 11.36 -15.73
N SER A 153 15.32 11.27 -16.91
CA SER A 153 15.10 10.19 -17.88
C SER A 153 15.37 8.80 -17.28
N GLU A 154 16.33 8.70 -16.37
CA GLU A 154 16.65 7.47 -15.64
C GLU A 154 15.62 7.15 -14.55
N SER A 155 15.04 8.16 -13.91
CA SER A 155 14.06 7.99 -12.83
C SER A 155 12.75 7.38 -13.31
N LEU A 156 12.20 7.84 -14.44
CA LEU A 156 10.96 7.27 -14.97
C LEU A 156 11.17 5.85 -15.53
N ARG A 157 12.33 5.59 -16.16
CA ARG A 157 12.72 4.24 -16.58
C ARG A 157 12.82 3.30 -15.39
N PHE A 158 13.45 3.76 -14.31
CA PHE A 158 13.56 3.03 -13.06
C PHE A 158 12.18 2.70 -12.47
N LEU A 159 11.29 3.67 -12.34
CA LEU A 159 9.93 3.45 -11.80
C LEU A 159 9.16 2.40 -12.60
N LYS A 160 9.20 2.48 -13.94
CA LYS A 160 8.59 1.45 -14.81
C LYS A 160 9.16 0.06 -14.55
N LEU A 161 10.48 -0.06 -14.50
CA LEU A 161 11.14 -1.34 -14.25
C LEU A 161 10.77 -1.89 -12.87
N ASN A 162 10.79 -1.03 -11.84
CA ASN A 162 10.44 -1.41 -10.47
C ASN A 162 9.00 -1.97 -10.40
N TYR A 163 8.01 -1.26 -10.96
CA TYR A 163 6.63 -1.75 -10.95
C TYR A 163 6.43 -3.00 -11.81
N ALA A 164 7.11 -3.12 -12.96
CA ALA A 164 7.05 -4.32 -13.79
C ALA A 164 7.60 -5.56 -13.07
N VAL A 165 8.74 -5.41 -12.39
CA VAL A 165 9.36 -6.49 -11.62
C VAL A 165 8.47 -6.88 -10.43
N GLU A 166 7.86 -5.92 -9.75
CA GLU A 166 6.90 -6.19 -8.67
C GLU A 166 5.66 -6.93 -9.15
N MET A 167 5.07 -6.51 -10.28
CA MET A 167 3.96 -7.23 -10.88
C MET A 167 4.33 -8.68 -11.20
N PHE A 168 5.52 -8.90 -11.78
CA PHE A 168 6.00 -10.24 -12.09
C PHE A 168 6.19 -11.08 -10.82
N LEU A 169 6.90 -10.55 -9.83
CA LEU A 169 7.18 -11.23 -8.57
C LEU A 169 5.89 -11.60 -7.83
N THR A 170 4.98 -10.65 -7.67
CA THR A 170 3.70 -10.87 -6.98
C THR A 170 2.82 -11.86 -7.72
N SER A 171 2.79 -11.81 -9.06
CA SER A 171 2.07 -12.81 -9.88
C SER A 171 2.64 -14.21 -9.68
N VAL A 172 3.97 -14.37 -9.65
CA VAL A 172 4.61 -15.67 -9.40
C VAL A 172 4.27 -16.19 -8.00
N LEU A 173 4.32 -15.34 -6.97
CA LEU A 173 3.98 -15.71 -5.60
C LEU A 173 2.50 -16.10 -5.46
N ILE A 174 1.59 -15.41 -6.15
CA ILE A 174 0.16 -15.74 -6.21
C ILE A 174 -0.06 -17.12 -6.84
N VAL A 175 0.57 -17.40 -7.98
CA VAL A 175 0.44 -18.69 -8.68
C VAL A 175 1.00 -19.83 -7.85
N LYS A 176 2.17 -19.64 -7.22
CA LYS A 176 2.78 -20.67 -6.36
C LYS A 176 1.83 -21.11 -5.24
N ARG A 177 1.15 -20.17 -4.57
CA ARG A 177 0.44 -20.45 -3.30
C ARG A 177 -0.95 -21.08 -3.44
N ARG A 178 -1.43 -21.39 -4.66
CA ARG A 178 -2.82 -21.78 -4.90
C ARG A 178 -3.77 -20.78 -4.21
N PHE A 179 -3.70 -19.53 -4.66
CA PHE A 179 -4.57 -18.41 -4.32
C PHE A 179 -5.75 -18.71 -3.38
N ILE A 180 -5.55 -18.46 -2.09
CA ILE A 180 -6.61 -18.61 -1.09
C ILE A 180 -7.22 -17.23 -0.88
N LEU A 181 -8.31 -16.96 -1.61
CA LEU A 181 -9.32 -16.00 -1.17
C LEU A 181 -10.38 -16.83 -0.43
N CYS A 182 -10.50 -16.64 0.88
CA CYS A 182 -11.61 -17.23 1.62
C CYS A 182 -12.93 -16.70 1.07
N LEU A 183 -13.57 -17.46 0.17
CA LEU A 183 -14.91 -17.17 -0.34
C LEU A 183 -16.01 -17.51 0.69
N PHE A 184 -15.66 -18.23 1.77
CA PHE A 184 -16.64 -18.86 2.66
C PHE A 184 -16.37 -18.80 4.17
N ALA A 185 -15.30 -18.17 4.66
CA ALA A 185 -15.01 -18.17 6.10
C ALA A 185 -15.76 -17.05 6.84
N LYS A 186 -16.95 -17.36 7.36
CA LYS A 186 -17.71 -16.48 8.26
C LYS A 186 -17.13 -16.55 9.67
N VAL A 187 -16.29 -15.58 10.06
CA VAL A 187 -16.40 -15.08 11.44
C VAL A 187 -17.68 -14.26 11.46
N CYS A 188 -18.72 -14.76 12.10
CA CYS A 188 -19.99 -14.04 12.22
C CYS A 188 -19.75 -12.81 13.10
N GLN A 189 -19.39 -11.68 12.48
CA GLN A 189 -19.27 -10.39 13.16
C GLN A 189 -20.62 -9.71 13.24
N ASP A 190 -20.73 -8.79 14.19
CA ASP A 190 -21.93 -8.01 14.37
C ASP A 190 -22.21 -7.10 13.14
N GLN A 191 -23.49 -6.77 12.94
CA GLN A 191 -23.96 -6.02 11.77
C GLN A 191 -23.29 -4.64 11.62
N LEU A 192 -22.95 -3.99 12.74
CA LEU A 192 -22.34 -2.66 12.70
C LEU A 192 -20.89 -2.74 12.21
N PHE A 193 -20.11 -3.73 12.66
CA PHE A 193 -18.74 -3.92 12.18
C PHE A 193 -18.73 -4.18 10.67
N ASN A 194 -19.59 -5.09 10.21
CA ASN A 194 -19.72 -5.38 8.78
C ASN A 194 -20.05 -4.11 7.98
N SER A 195 -20.97 -3.29 8.48
CA SER A 195 -21.35 -2.04 7.82
C SER A 195 -20.19 -1.04 7.76
N LEU A 196 -19.42 -0.88 8.85
CA LEU A 196 -18.27 0.01 8.91
C LEU A 196 -17.16 -0.43 7.94
N VAL A 197 -16.88 -1.73 7.86
CA VAL A 197 -15.91 -2.30 6.91
C VAL A 197 -16.33 -2.05 5.46
N GLN A 198 -17.62 -2.20 5.13
CA GLN A 198 -18.11 -1.92 3.79
C GLN A 198 -18.05 -0.42 3.46
N CYS A 199 -18.38 0.45 4.42
CA CYS A 199 -18.20 1.90 4.28
C CYS A 199 -16.73 2.26 4.03
N ASP A 200 -15.79 1.62 4.74
CA ASP A 200 -14.35 1.79 4.53
C ASP A 200 -13.92 1.37 3.11
N ALA A 201 -14.38 0.20 2.66
CA ALA A 201 -14.11 -0.28 1.31
C ALA A 201 -14.65 0.68 0.23
N LEU A 202 -15.87 1.19 0.42
CA LEU A 202 -16.49 2.19 -0.46
C LEU A 202 -15.72 3.51 -0.44
N ALA A 203 -15.30 3.99 0.73
CA ALA A 203 -14.49 5.20 0.85
C ALA A 203 -13.16 5.04 0.09
N ALA A 204 -12.46 3.92 0.26
CA ALA A 204 -11.23 3.63 -0.49
C ALA A 204 -11.45 3.61 -2.01
N VAL A 205 -12.55 3.00 -2.47
CA VAL A 205 -12.91 2.98 -3.90
C VAL A 205 -13.23 4.37 -4.42
N ILE A 206 -14.13 5.11 -3.77
CA ILE A 206 -14.60 6.42 -4.25
C ILE A 206 -13.43 7.41 -4.25
N ILE A 207 -12.74 7.54 -3.12
CA ILE A 207 -11.64 8.51 -2.97
C ILE A 207 -10.47 8.10 -3.86
N GLY A 208 -10.09 6.83 -3.85
CA GLY A 208 -8.99 6.31 -4.68
C GLY A 208 -9.26 6.50 -6.17
N SER A 209 -10.47 6.19 -6.64
CA SER A 209 -10.85 6.37 -8.06
C SER A 209 -10.89 7.83 -8.47
N LEU A 210 -11.38 8.74 -7.62
CA LEU A 210 -11.38 10.18 -7.92
C LEU A 210 -9.96 10.73 -8.04
N TRP A 211 -9.05 10.37 -7.11
CA TRP A 211 -7.65 10.78 -7.19
C TRP A 211 -6.89 10.12 -8.34
N PHE A 212 -7.28 8.90 -8.74
CA PHE A 212 -6.67 8.22 -9.88
C PHE A 212 -7.15 8.78 -11.22
N ALA A 213 -8.44 9.02 -11.39
CA ALA A 213 -9.04 9.41 -12.66
C ALA A 213 -9.06 10.94 -12.88
N LEU A 214 -9.38 11.72 -11.84
CA LEU A 214 -9.66 13.16 -11.91
C LEU A 214 -8.82 14.00 -10.92
N PRO A 215 -7.49 13.76 -10.80
CA PRO A 215 -6.64 14.49 -9.87
C PRO A 215 -6.53 15.99 -10.17
N ASP A 216 -6.59 16.36 -11.45
CA ASP A 216 -6.48 17.74 -11.91
C ASP A 216 -7.68 18.56 -11.48
N TRP A 217 -8.89 18.03 -11.64
CA TRP A 217 -10.12 18.66 -11.18
C TRP A 217 -10.12 18.83 -9.65
N LEU A 218 -9.70 17.80 -8.90
CA LEU A 218 -9.59 17.87 -7.45
C LEU A 218 -8.58 18.94 -7.01
N LEU A 219 -7.35 18.86 -7.50
CA LEU A 219 -6.26 19.73 -7.07
C LEU A 219 -6.44 21.16 -7.55
N LYS A 220 -6.91 21.41 -8.77
CA LYS A 220 -7.07 22.77 -9.32
C LYS A 220 -8.00 23.62 -8.46
N ASN A 221 -8.96 22.99 -7.81
CA ASN A 221 -9.86 23.66 -6.87
C ASN A 221 -9.22 23.89 -5.50
N GLN A 222 -8.14 23.18 -5.14
CA GLN A 222 -7.48 23.22 -3.83
C GLN A 222 -6.16 24.00 -3.82
N VAL A 223 -5.44 24.11 -4.94
CA VAL A 223 -4.12 24.75 -5.01
C VAL A 223 -4.20 26.17 -5.61
N ARG A 224 -3.24 27.03 -5.27
CA ARG A 224 -3.17 28.41 -5.80
C ARG A 224 -2.45 28.53 -7.14
N TYR A 225 -1.58 27.58 -7.46
CA TYR A 225 -0.69 27.61 -8.61
C TYR A 225 -1.14 26.66 -9.73
N SER A 226 -0.56 26.85 -10.92
CA SER A 226 -0.74 25.92 -12.02
C SER A 226 -0.17 24.55 -11.67
N LEU A 227 -0.97 23.51 -11.90
CA LEU A 227 -0.52 22.13 -11.76
C LEU A 227 0.42 21.76 -12.90
N THR A 228 1.37 20.90 -12.59
CA THR A 228 2.30 20.28 -13.54
C THR A 228 1.99 18.79 -13.66
N GLU A 229 2.47 18.14 -14.71
CA GLU A 229 2.28 16.70 -14.94
C GLU A 229 2.78 15.84 -13.77
N THR A 230 3.81 16.29 -13.04
CA THR A 230 4.38 15.57 -11.88
C THR A 230 3.49 15.64 -10.65
N HIS A 231 2.77 16.76 -10.46
CA HIS A 231 1.71 16.84 -9.45
C HIS A 231 0.63 15.82 -9.75
N ILE A 232 0.15 15.81 -10.99
CA ILE A 232 -0.88 14.90 -11.46
C ILE A 232 -0.44 13.45 -11.30
N PHE A 233 0.81 13.11 -11.67
CA PHE A 233 1.37 11.78 -11.49
C PHE A 233 1.35 11.32 -10.02
N LEU A 234 1.86 12.14 -9.08
CA LEU A 234 1.86 11.78 -7.65
C LEU A 234 0.45 11.61 -7.09
N SER A 235 -0.49 12.43 -7.54
CA SER A 235 -1.91 12.33 -7.19
C SER A 235 -2.55 11.05 -7.69
N ARG A 236 -2.26 10.64 -8.92
CA ARG A 236 -2.73 9.35 -9.45
C ARG A 236 -2.08 8.18 -8.71
N LEU A 237 -0.80 8.27 -8.36
CA LEU A 237 -0.12 7.24 -7.59
C LEU A 237 -0.74 7.08 -6.20
N PHE A 238 -1.06 8.19 -5.52
CA PHE A 238 -1.84 8.18 -4.29
C PHE A 238 -3.21 7.50 -4.48
N GLY A 239 -3.95 7.87 -5.53
CA GLY A 239 -5.24 7.27 -5.87
C GLY A 239 -5.15 5.76 -6.13
N ALA A 240 -4.12 5.30 -6.86
CA ALA A 240 -3.90 3.89 -7.15
C ALA A 240 -3.67 3.06 -5.87
N ASN A 241 -2.81 3.56 -4.98
CA ASN A 241 -2.50 2.89 -3.70
C ASN A 241 -3.73 2.87 -2.78
N LEU A 242 -4.48 3.97 -2.71
CA LEU A 242 -5.68 4.06 -1.90
C LEU A 242 -6.78 3.13 -2.43
N LEU A 243 -6.99 3.10 -3.75
CA LEU A 243 -7.94 2.22 -4.42
C LEU A 243 -7.59 0.75 -4.17
N SER A 244 -6.31 0.40 -4.24
CA SER A 244 -5.84 -0.96 -4.01
C SER A 244 -6.08 -1.42 -2.57
N SER A 245 -5.92 -0.53 -1.60
CA SER A 245 -6.12 -0.83 -0.17
C SER A 245 -7.53 -1.35 0.16
N LYS A 246 -8.52 -1.19 -0.74
CA LYS A 246 -9.85 -1.81 -0.61
C LYS A 246 -9.79 -3.33 -0.50
N ILE A 247 -8.73 -3.96 -1.05
CA ILE A 247 -8.57 -5.42 -1.06
C ILE A 247 -8.60 -5.95 0.37
N TYR A 248 -7.97 -5.24 1.31
CA TYR A 248 -8.02 -5.62 2.71
C TYR A 248 -9.46 -5.55 3.26
N SER A 249 -10.15 -4.43 3.04
CA SER A 249 -11.51 -4.20 3.57
C SER A 249 -12.54 -5.17 2.98
N ASN A 250 -12.41 -5.57 1.71
CA ASN A 250 -13.30 -6.55 1.09
C ASN A 250 -13.11 -7.97 1.63
N ASN A 251 -11.92 -8.29 2.15
CA ASN A 251 -11.56 -9.64 2.55
C ASN A 251 -11.47 -9.84 4.06
N VAL A 252 -11.35 -8.77 4.84
CA VAL A 252 -11.20 -8.86 6.30
C VAL A 252 -12.38 -9.52 7.00
N LEU A 253 -13.59 -9.41 6.42
CA LEU A 253 -14.78 -10.11 6.92
C LEU A 253 -14.70 -11.63 6.74
N ASN A 254 -13.81 -12.09 5.86
CA ASN A 254 -13.60 -13.51 5.57
C ASN A 254 -12.38 -14.09 6.30
N PHE A 255 -11.74 -13.32 7.18
CA PHE A 255 -10.60 -13.82 7.94
C PHE A 255 -11.06 -14.73 9.07
N ALA A 256 -10.39 -15.85 9.25
CA ALA A 256 -10.71 -16.84 10.28
C ALA A 256 -10.22 -16.42 11.67
N VAL A 257 -9.22 -15.53 11.73
CA VAL A 257 -8.52 -15.17 12.97
C VAL A 257 -8.89 -13.76 13.40
N LYS A 258 -9.59 -13.61 14.54
CA LYS A 258 -10.05 -12.31 15.07
C LYS A 258 -8.92 -11.28 15.26
N LYS A 259 -7.72 -11.74 15.66
CA LYS A 259 -6.52 -10.90 15.77
C LYS A 259 -6.17 -10.18 14.47
N ASP A 260 -6.37 -10.83 13.32
CA ASP A 260 -6.04 -10.25 12.02
C ASP A 260 -7.01 -9.14 11.60
N LEU A 261 -8.25 -9.16 12.12
CA LEU A 261 -9.23 -8.08 11.96
C LEU A 261 -8.76 -6.83 12.73
N ILE A 262 -8.28 -7.01 13.97
CA ILE A 262 -7.73 -5.91 14.77
C ILE A 262 -6.52 -5.31 14.07
N VAL A 263 -5.59 -6.14 13.59
CA VAL A 263 -4.41 -5.70 12.83
C VAL A 263 -4.82 -4.84 11.62
N TRP A 264 -5.80 -5.29 10.83
CA TRP A 264 -6.31 -4.50 9.71
C TRP A 264 -6.91 -3.16 10.15
N SER A 265 -7.78 -3.18 11.16
CA SER A 265 -8.47 -1.97 11.62
C SER A 265 -7.49 -0.93 12.17
N PHE A 266 -6.44 -1.38 12.88
CA PHE A 266 -5.35 -0.52 13.32
C PHE A 266 -4.59 0.07 12.13
N ALA A 267 -4.21 -0.75 11.16
CA ALA A 267 -3.49 -0.29 9.97
C ALA A 267 -4.29 0.79 9.22
N ARG A 268 -5.61 0.61 9.10
CA ARG A 268 -6.51 1.59 8.47
C ARG A 268 -6.57 2.89 9.29
N SER A 269 -6.72 2.81 10.61
CA SER A 269 -6.68 3.98 11.51
C SER A 269 -5.35 4.73 11.39
N LEU A 270 -4.22 4.01 11.42
CA LEU A 270 -2.88 4.56 11.25
C LEU A 270 -2.71 5.28 9.91
N MET A 271 -3.16 4.66 8.82
CA MET A 271 -3.14 5.27 7.48
C MET A 271 -3.91 6.60 7.47
N CYS A 272 -5.16 6.59 7.93
CA CYS A 272 -6.03 7.74 7.94
C CYS A 272 -5.47 8.87 8.82
N LEU A 273 -4.91 8.54 10.00
CA LEU A 273 -4.25 9.50 10.89
C LEU A 273 -3.06 10.18 10.23
N ILE A 274 -2.19 9.42 9.55
CA ILE A 274 -1.01 10.01 8.87
C ILE A 274 -1.45 10.87 7.70
N ILE A 275 -2.44 10.44 6.91
CA ILE A 275 -2.97 11.24 5.79
C ILE A 275 -3.58 12.54 6.32
N LEU A 276 -4.43 12.47 7.36
CA LEU A 276 -5.05 13.64 7.98
C LEU A 276 -3.98 14.59 8.55
N GLY A 277 -2.98 14.04 9.26
CA GLY A 277 -1.84 14.82 9.75
C GLY A 277 -1.08 15.50 8.62
N GLY A 278 -0.85 14.81 7.50
CA GLY A 278 -0.22 15.36 6.30
C GLY A 278 -1.04 16.48 5.65
N GLN A 279 -2.37 16.35 5.62
CA GLN A 279 -3.30 17.37 5.12
C GLN A 279 -3.27 18.63 6.00
N ILE A 280 -3.43 18.47 7.31
CA ILE A 280 -3.38 19.57 8.28
C ILE A 280 -2.00 20.24 8.24
N TYR A 281 -0.92 19.47 8.29
CA TYR A 281 0.43 20.01 8.22
C TYR A 281 0.63 20.84 6.94
N SER A 282 0.19 20.34 5.80
CA SER A 282 0.36 21.04 4.52
C SER A 282 -0.45 22.34 4.45
N GLN A 283 -1.63 22.38 5.09
CA GLN A 283 -2.43 23.58 5.19
C GLN A 283 -1.71 24.72 5.92
N TYR A 284 -0.86 24.40 6.91
CA TYR A 284 -0.12 25.39 7.71
C TYR A 284 1.32 25.62 7.21
N ALA A 285 2.05 24.56 6.86
CA ALA A 285 3.43 24.67 6.39
C ALA A 285 3.52 25.25 4.97
N TYR A 286 2.47 25.03 4.15
CA TYR A 286 2.43 25.42 2.75
C TYR A 286 1.23 26.34 2.44
N VAL A 287 0.87 27.24 3.37
CA VAL A 287 -0.26 28.18 3.20
C VAL A 287 -0.22 28.92 1.86
N ALA A 288 0.97 29.25 1.36
CA ALA A 288 1.14 29.90 0.07
C ALA A 288 0.66 29.05 -1.12
N TRP A 289 0.71 27.73 -1.03
CA TRP A 289 0.34 26.79 -2.09
C TRP A 289 -1.14 26.36 -2.03
N TRP A 290 -1.80 26.43 -0.87
CA TRP A 290 -3.15 25.91 -0.64
C TRP A 290 -4.23 26.99 -0.51
N ARG A 291 -5.40 26.72 -1.08
CA ARG A 291 -6.64 27.51 -0.92
C ARG A 291 -7.43 27.00 0.29
N SER A 292 -8.40 27.79 0.75
CA SER A 292 -9.32 27.39 1.83
C SER A 292 -10.17 26.17 1.47
N THR A 293 -10.40 25.90 0.19
CA THR A 293 -11.09 24.70 -0.31
C THR A 293 -10.36 23.40 0.00
N HIS A 294 -9.06 23.42 0.34
CA HIS A 294 -8.33 22.25 0.84
C HIS A 294 -8.96 21.68 2.13
N TRP A 295 -9.64 22.51 2.93
CA TRP A 295 -10.38 22.07 4.11
C TRP A 295 -11.51 21.06 3.81
N ILE A 296 -12.00 21.01 2.57
CA ILE A 296 -12.96 19.98 2.15
C ILE A 296 -12.30 18.59 2.22
N GLY A 297 -11.05 18.48 1.73
CA GLY A 297 -10.26 17.24 1.81
C GLY A 297 -9.94 16.87 3.26
N ILE A 298 -9.55 17.86 4.08
CA ILE A 298 -9.33 17.66 5.52
C ILE A 298 -10.58 17.15 6.22
N GLY A 299 -11.76 17.73 5.94
CA GLY A 299 -13.03 17.29 6.52
C GLY A 299 -13.37 15.84 6.17
N LEU A 300 -13.22 15.47 4.90
CA LEU A 300 -13.45 14.10 4.43
C LEU A 300 -12.50 13.09 5.11
N PHE A 301 -11.20 13.37 5.17
CA PHE A 301 -10.25 12.50 5.87
C PHE A 301 -10.43 12.52 7.39
N SER A 302 -10.97 13.59 7.97
CA SER A 302 -11.32 13.63 9.40
C SER A 302 -12.42 12.63 9.72
N ILE A 303 -13.50 12.62 8.94
CA ILE A 303 -14.61 11.66 9.10
C ILE A 303 -14.08 10.22 8.96
N TRP A 304 -13.29 9.96 7.92
CA TRP A 304 -12.75 8.62 7.70
C TRP A 304 -11.79 8.19 8.82
N THR A 305 -11.00 9.12 9.36
CA THR A 305 -10.11 8.86 10.50
C THR A 305 -10.90 8.51 11.75
N VAL A 306 -11.99 9.23 12.05
CA VAL A 306 -12.86 8.93 13.20
C VAL A 306 -13.48 7.55 13.05
N LEU A 307 -14.06 7.23 11.89
CA LEU A 307 -14.71 5.94 11.65
C LEU A 307 -13.72 4.76 11.73
N SER A 308 -12.55 4.89 11.11
CA SER A 308 -11.52 3.85 11.15
C SER A 308 -10.95 3.64 12.55
N THR A 309 -10.73 4.72 13.30
CA THR A 309 -10.23 4.67 14.68
C THR A 309 -11.27 4.07 15.63
N TRP A 310 -12.54 4.45 15.48
CA TRP A 310 -13.62 3.85 16.26
C TRP A 310 -13.74 2.35 15.97
N THR A 311 -13.67 1.95 14.70
CA THR A 311 -13.66 0.53 14.31
C THR A 311 -12.55 -0.23 15.04
N TYR A 312 -11.32 0.31 15.05
CA TYR A 312 -10.20 -0.29 15.78
C TYR A 312 -10.43 -0.41 17.29
N ILE A 313 -10.80 0.70 17.96
CA ILE A 313 -11.02 0.72 19.42
C ILE A 313 -12.08 -0.30 19.81
N ARG A 314 -13.17 -0.38 19.04
CA ARG A 314 -14.27 -1.30 19.29
C ARG A 314 -13.83 -2.76 19.22
N GLU A 315 -13.13 -3.14 18.16
CA GLU A 315 -12.67 -4.53 17.98
C GLU A 315 -11.63 -4.92 19.03
N SER A 316 -10.73 -3.99 19.38
CA SER A 316 -9.75 -4.19 20.44
C SER A 316 -10.42 -4.45 21.79
N ASN A 317 -11.43 -3.65 22.15
CA ASN A 317 -12.17 -3.82 23.39
C ASN A 317 -12.96 -5.14 23.40
N SER A 318 -13.57 -5.52 22.28
CA SER A 318 -14.31 -6.78 22.16
C SER A 318 -13.44 -8.01 22.45
N VAL A 319 -12.17 -8.01 22.03
CA VAL A 319 -11.24 -9.11 22.33
C VAL A 319 -10.79 -9.09 23.78
N HIS A 320 -10.54 -7.90 24.35
CA HIS A 320 -10.17 -7.77 25.75
C HIS A 320 -11.22 -8.41 26.69
N PHE A 321 -12.49 -8.05 26.50
CA PHE A 321 -13.59 -8.60 27.30
C PHE A 321 -13.77 -10.11 27.13
N GLN A 322 -13.54 -10.65 25.93
CA GLN A 322 -13.61 -12.11 25.71
C GLN A 322 -12.52 -12.86 26.48
N ASN A 323 -11.30 -12.32 26.51
CA ASN A 323 -10.19 -12.94 27.23
C ASN A 323 -10.38 -12.87 28.76
N GLU A 324 -10.88 -11.75 29.29
CA GLU A 324 -11.17 -11.61 30.73
C GLU A 324 -12.23 -12.62 31.20
N ASN A 325 -13.34 -12.73 30.46
CA ASN A 325 -14.40 -13.68 30.80
C ASN A 325 -13.94 -15.14 30.72
N GLN A 326 -13.00 -15.45 29.82
CA GLN A 326 -12.45 -16.80 29.70
C GLN A 326 -11.52 -17.15 30.89
N ILE A 327 -10.73 -16.17 31.35
CA ILE A 327 -9.90 -16.33 32.56
C ILE A 327 -10.77 -16.50 33.81
N GLU A 328 -11.92 -15.81 33.91
CA GLU A 328 -12.86 -16.00 35.02
C GLU A 328 -13.54 -17.38 35.02
N LEU A 329 -13.74 -18.00 33.84
CA LEU A 329 -14.34 -19.33 33.72
C LEU A 329 -13.34 -20.47 33.97
N ASP A 330 -12.05 -20.22 33.74
CA ASP A 330 -10.97 -21.19 33.91
C ASP A 330 -10.40 -21.22 35.34
N ASN A 331 -10.81 -20.31 36.22
CA ASN A 331 -10.40 -20.20 37.64
C ASN A 331 -11.48 -20.70 38.62
#